data_AF-A0A396SF17-F1
#
_entry.id   AF-A0A396SF17-F1
#
_cell.length_a   1.000
_cell.length_b   1.000
_cell.length_c   1.000
_cell.angle_alpha   90.00
_cell.angle_beta   90.00
_cell.angle_gamma   90.00
#
_symmetry.space_group_name_H-M   'P 1'
#
loop_
_entity.id
_entity.type
_entity.pdbx_description
1 polymer ?
#
loop_
_entity_poly.entity_id
_entity_poly.type
_entity_poly.pdbx_seq_one_letter_code
_entity_poly.pdbx_strand_id
1 'polypeptide(L)' 'MSILYSGFLYFPEDKTAYIPAAIEFLIILLLCIGAFMLFKHLSKKQEMKTKALEERVLRERQQQMSNHQSHS' A
#
# COMPACT_ATOMS: atom_id res chain seq x y z
N MET A 1 8.36 38.95 12.84
CA MET A 1 8.37 37.55 12.37
C MET A 1 7.10 36.86 12.87
N SER A 2 5.95 37.14 12.23
CA SER A 2 4.63 36.76 12.78
C SER A 2 3.54 36.54 11.71
N ILE A 3 3.89 36.70 10.42
CA ILE A 3 2.93 36.65 9.30
C ILE A 3 2.58 35.20 8.91
N LEU A 4 3.34 34.22 9.42
CA LEU A 4 3.19 32.81 9.07
C LEU A 4 2.13 32.08 9.94
N TYR A 5 1.82 32.60 11.14
CA TYR A 5 0.93 31.90 12.08
C TYR A 5 -0.52 32.38 12.05
N SER A 6 -0.79 33.63 11.67
CA SER A 6 -2.16 34.17 11.61
C SER A 6 -2.94 33.75 10.36
N GLY A 7 -2.26 33.29 9.29
CA GLY A 7 -2.89 32.85 8.05
C GLY A 7 -3.25 31.37 8.00
N PHE A 8 -2.59 30.52 8.79
CA PHE A 8 -2.78 29.06 8.74
C PHE A 8 -4.07 28.59 9.41
N LEU A 9 -4.58 29.34 10.38
CA LEU A 9 -5.85 29.08 11.07
C LEU A 9 -6.90 30.17 10.78
N TYR A 10 -6.83 30.80 9.60
CA TYR A 10 -7.90 31.68 9.14
C TYR A 10 -9.06 30.82 8.65
N PHE A 11 -10.13 30.81 9.43
CA PHE A 11 -11.39 30.20 9.01
C PHE A 11 -12.20 31.27 8.27
N PRO A 12 -12.41 31.16 6.95
CA PRO A 12 -13.26 32.10 6.24
C PRO A 12 -14.68 32.10 6.82
N GLU A 13 -15.20 33.31 7.07
CA GLU A 13 -16.59 33.49 7.54
C GLU A 13 -17.60 32.99 6.51
N ASP A 14 -17.28 33.14 5.21
CA ASP A 14 -18.05 32.56 4.12
C ASP A 14 -17.61 31.13 3.82
N LYS A 15 -18.53 30.18 3.99
CA LYS A 15 -18.29 28.75 3.77
C LYS A 15 -17.93 28.42 2.33
N THR A 16 -18.31 29.26 1.37
CA THR A 16 -17.97 29.05 -0.05
C THR A 16 -16.46 29.12 -0.30
N ALA A 17 -15.72 29.85 0.53
CA ALA A 17 -14.26 29.94 0.43
C ALA A 17 -13.53 28.63 0.78
N TYR A 18 -14.21 27.63 1.38
CA TYR A 18 -13.65 26.29 1.58
C TYR A 18 -13.79 25.35 0.37
N ILE A 19 -14.62 25.70 -0.62
CA ILE A 19 -14.85 24.86 -1.80
C ILE A 19 -13.53 24.47 -2.49
N PRO A 20 -12.56 25.39 -2.72
CA PRO A 20 -11.27 25.03 -3.29
C PRO A 20 -10.52 23.98 -2.47
N ALA A 21 -10.44 24.18 -1.14
CA ALA A 21 -9.76 23.25 -0.24
C ALA A 21 -10.44 21.86 -0.21
N ALA A 22 -11.77 21.82 -0.28
CA ALA A 22 -12.52 20.57 -0.35
C ALA A 22 -12.23 19.81 -1.66
N ILE A 23 -12.12 20.52 -2.79
CA ILE A 23 -11.78 19.93 -4.09
C ILE A 23 -10.35 19.38 -4.07
N GLU A 24 -9.38 20.16 -3.59
CA GLU A 24 -7.99 19.73 -3.45
C GLU A 24 -7.88 18.48 -2.57
N PHE A 25 -8.54 18.50 -1.41
CA PHE A 25 -8.59 17.34 -0.51
C PHE A 25 -9.19 16.12 -1.20
N LEU A 26 -10.29 16.29 -1.94
CA LEU A 26 -10.95 15.19 -2.65
C LEU A 26 -10.05 14.61 -3.74
N ILE A 27 -9.32 15.44 -4.48
CA ILE A 27 -8.35 14.98 -5.49
C ILE A 27 -7.24 14.15 -4.82
N ILE A 28 -6.63 14.66 -3.75
CA ILE A 28 -5.57 13.93 -3.03
C ILE A 28 -6.12 12.63 -2.44
N LEU A 29 -7.31 12.65 -1.86
CA LEU A 29 -7.96 11.46 -1.30
C LEU A 29 -8.18 10.40 -2.38
N LEU A 30 -8.68 10.78 -3.55
CA LEU A 30 -8.87 9.87 -4.69
C LEU A 30 -7.53 9.30 -5.18
N LEU A 31 -6.48 10.12 -5.24
CA LEU A 31 -5.13 9.66 -5.58
C LEU A 31 -4.58 8.66 -4.55
N CYS A 32 -4.76 8.92 -3.26
CA CYS A 32 -4.36 8.00 -2.19
C CYS A 32 -5.09 6.66 -2.28
N ILE A 33 -6.41 6.70 -2.50
CA ILE A 33 -7.21 5.48 -2.70
C ILE A 33 -6.74 4.74 -3.95
N GLY A 34 -6.52 5.44 -5.06
CA GLY A 34 -6.01 4.86 -6.31
C GLY A 34 -4.64 4.20 -6.13
N ALA A 35 -3.70 4.88 -5.47
CA ALA A 35 -2.39 4.33 -5.13
C ALA A 35 -2.53 3.08 -4.26
N PHE A 36 -3.33 3.13 -3.19
CA PHE A 36 -3.56 1.98 -2.32
C PHE A 36 -4.14 0.77 -3.07
N MET A 37 -5.09 1.01 -3.98
CA MET A 37 -5.64 -0.03 -4.83
C MET A 37 -4.60 -0.63 -5.79
N LEU A 38 -3.76 0.21 -6.42
CA LEU A 38 -2.67 -0.24 -7.29
C LEU A 38 -1.66 -1.10 -6.52
N PHE A 39 -1.23 -0.65 -5.34
CA PHE A 39 -0.34 -1.41 -4.46
C PHE A 39 -0.96 -2.75 -4.08
N LYS A 40 -2.24 -2.78 -3.65
CA LYS A 40 -2.92 -4.02 -3.30
C LYS A 40 -2.98 -5.01 -4.47
N HIS A 41 -3.24 -4.52 -5.68
CA HIS A 41 -3.28 -5.39 -6.86
C HIS A 41 -1.89 -5.94 -7.21
N LEU A 42 -0.86 -5.10 -7.12
CA LEU A 42 0.52 -5.51 -7.37
C LEU A 42 1.00 -6.54 -6.33
N SER A 43 0.68 -6.34 -5.05
CA SER A 43 1.01 -7.27 -3.96
C SER A 43 0.36 -8.64 -4.16
N LYS A 44 -0.90 -8.72 -4.60
CA LYS A 44 -1.55 -10.02 -4.89
C LYS A 44 -0.83 -10.81 -5.99
N LYS A 45 -0.32 -10.12 -7.01
CA LYS A 45 0.46 -10.75 -8.08
C LYS A 45 1.81 -11.27 -7.58
N GLN A 46 2.43 -10.58 -6.62
CA GLN A 46 3.66 -11.03 -5.98
C GLN A 46 3.39 -12.23 -5.06
N GLU A 47 2.33 -12.18 -4.26
CA GLU A 47 1.95 -13.25 -3.34
C GLU A 47 1.77 -14.60 -4.05
N MET A 48 1.08 -14.62 -5.20
CA MET A 48 0.92 -15.87 -5.97
C MET A 48 2.23 -16.42 -6.50
N LYS A 49 3.16 -15.56 -6.93
CA LYS A 49 4.48 -15.98 -7.40
C LYS A 49 5.34 -16.53 -6.26
N THR A 50 5.29 -15.89 -5.10
CA THR A 50 6.01 -16.34 -3.90
C THR A 50 5.49 -17.69 -3.42
N LYS A 51 4.16 -17.90 -3.35
CA LYS A 51 3.59 -19.20 -2.94
C LYS A 51 4.03 -20.36 -3.84
N ALA A 52 4.07 -20.15 -5.15
CA ALA A 52 4.54 -21.17 -6.09
C ALA A 52 6.03 -21.50 -5.90
N LEU A 53 6.85 -20.52 -5.53
CA LEU A 53 8.26 -20.72 -5.23
C LEU A 53 8.45 -21.44 -3.89
N GLU A 54 7.74 -21.03 -2.85
CA GLU A 54 7.74 -21.67 -1.53
C GLU A 54 7.34 -23.14 -1.63
N GLU A 55 6.29 -23.46 -2.39
CA GLU A 55 5.83 -24.84 -2.56
C GLU A 55 6.88 -25.72 -3.26
N ARG A 56 7.57 -25.19 -4.28
CA ARG A 56 8.66 -25.92 -4.97
C ARG A 56 9.83 -26.20 -4.03
N VAL A 57 10.28 -25.18 -3.30
CA VAL A 57 11.39 -25.31 -2.33
C VAL A 57 11.03 -26.32 -1.23
N LEU A 58 9.78 -26.29 -0.74
CA LEU A 58 9.32 -27.24 0.28
C LEU A 58 9.29 -28.68 -0.24
N ARG A 59 8.80 -28.90 -1.46
CA ARG A 59 8.79 -30.22 -2.11
C ARG A 59 10.19 -30.76 -2.34
N GLU A 60 11.11 -29.94 -2.82
CA GLU A 60 12.51 -30.33 -3.03
C GLU A 60 13.20 -30.70 -1.70
N ARG A 61 12.97 -29.93 -0.62
CA ARG A 61 13.50 -30.28 0.71
C ARG A 61 12.92 -31.59 1.24
N GLN A 62 11.62 -31.82 1.07
CA GLN A 62 10.98 -33.07 1.51
C GLN A 62 11.55 -34.29 0.77
N GLN A 63 11.76 -34.18 -0.54
CA GLN A 63 12.38 -35.24 -1.35
C GLN A 63 13.84 -35.50 -0.95
N GLN A 64 14.61 -34.46 -0.64
CA GLN A 64 15.98 -34.62 -0.14
C GLN A 64 16.01 -35.32 1.22
N MET A 65 15.10 -34.95 2.14
CA MET A 65 14.98 -35.61 3.44
C MET A 65 14.56 -37.07 3.31
N SER A 66 13.58 -37.39 2.46
CA SER A 66 13.15 -38.78 2.24
C SER A 66 14.26 -39.62 1.63
N ASN A 67 15.00 -39.09 0.66
CA ASN A 67 16.10 -39.80 0.01
C ASN A 67 17.29 -40.03 0.97
N HIS A 68 17.54 -39.10 1.90
CA HIS A 68 18.57 -39.25 2.92
C HIS A 68 18.19 -40.31 3.97
N GLN A 69 16.90 -40.41 4.31
CA GLN A 69 16.38 -41.36 5.29
C GLN A 69 16.26 -42.79 4.74
N SER A 70 16.16 -42.97 3.42
CA SER A 70 16.17 -44.29 2.76
C SER A 70 17.58 -44.87 2.53
N HIS A 71 18.63 -44.08 2.77
CA HIS A 71 20.03 -44.47 2.59
C HIS A 71 20.83 -44.56 3.91
N SER A 72 20.16 -44.47 5.06
CA SER A 72 20.68 -44.83 6.41
C SER A 72 19.87 -45.99 6.97
#